data_AF-A0A938X544-F1
#
_entry.id   AF-A0A938X544-F1
#
_cell.length_a   1.000
_cell.length_b   1.000
_cell.length_c   1.000
_cell.angle_alpha   90.00
_cell.angle_beta   90.00
_cell.angle_gamma   90.00
#
_symmetry.space_group_name_H-M   'P 1'
#
loop_
_entity.id
_entity.type
_entity.pdbx_description
1 polymer ?
#
loop_
_entity_poly.entity_id
_entity_poly.type
_entity_poly.pdbx_seq_one_letter_code
_entity_poly.pdbx_strand_id
1 'polypeptide(L)' 'MRKCVRCECDMVANYDVKVEGGAYGLKITKPGLFKSSLGKIRVAVCPKCGYLEFYLEDTSKIGE' A
#
# COMPACT_ATOMS: atom_id res chain seq x y z
N MET A 1 -11.42 0.38 9.33
CA MET A 1 -12.16 0.37 8.04
C MET A 1 -11.77 1.63 7.29
N ARG A 2 -11.30 1.52 6.03
CA ARG A 2 -10.82 2.68 5.26
C ARG A 2 -11.95 3.26 4.41
N LYS A 3 -12.06 4.58 4.38
CA LYS A 3 -13.10 5.31 3.63
C LYS A 3 -12.47 5.97 2.41
N CYS A 4 -13.13 5.83 1.26
CA CYS A 4 -12.66 6.50 0.04
C CYS A 4 -12.88 8.01 0.16
N VAL A 5 -11.80 8.79 0.14
CA VAL A 5 -11.81 10.27 0.20
C VAL A 5 -12.59 10.96 -0.93
N ARG A 6 -13.01 10.21 -1.96
CA ARG A 6 -13.81 10.72 -3.09
C ARG A 6 -15.28 10.32 -3.02
N CYS A 7 -15.60 9.21 -2.36
CA CYS A 7 -16.94 8.60 -2.40
C CYS A 7 -17.55 8.38 -1.01
N GLU A 8 -16.78 8.57 0.05
CA GLU A 8 -17.14 8.34 1.46
C GLU A 8 -17.65 6.91 1.76
N CYS A 9 -17.41 5.96 0.85
CA CYS A 9 -17.79 4.56 1.01
C CYS A 9 -16.62 3.73 1.56
N ASP A 10 -16.95 2.56 2.11
CA ASP A 10 -15.94 1.61 2.58
C ASP A 10 -15.14 1.04 1.40
N MET A 11 -13.82 1.00 1.60
CA MET A 11 -12.88 0.45 0.63
C MET A 11 -12.61 -1.02 0.93
N VAL A 12 -12.35 -1.79 -0.12
CA VAL A 12 -11.93 -3.18 0.00
C VAL A 12 -10.41 -3.21 0.18
N ALA A 13 -9.95 -3.68 1.33
CA ALA A 13 -8.55 -3.62 1.74
C ALA A 13 -7.80 -4.94 1.51
N ASN A 14 -6.50 -4.94 1.82
CA ASN A 14 -5.59 -6.10 1.86
C ASN A 14 -5.24 -6.72 0.51
N TYR A 15 -5.44 -6.01 -0.59
CA TYR A 15 -4.91 -6.44 -1.88
C TYR A 15 -3.38 -6.36 -1.91
N ASP A 16 -2.77 -7.31 -2.62
CA ASP A 16 -1.35 -7.29 -2.96
C ASP A 16 -1.10 -6.40 -4.18
N VAL A 17 0.05 -5.72 -4.19
CA VAL A 17 0.50 -4.90 -5.32
C VAL A 17 1.66 -5.61 -5.99
N LYS A 18 1.47 -5.97 -7.26
CA LYS A 18 2.45 -6.70 -8.07
C LYS A 18 2.59 -6.04 -9.43
N VAL A 19 3.76 -6.20 -10.03
CA VAL A 19 3.98 -5.81 -11.44
C VAL A 19 3.28 -6.83 -12.33
N GLU A 20 2.53 -6.38 -13.32
CA GLU A 20 1.87 -7.28 -14.29
C GLU A 20 2.91 -8.14 -15.03
N GLY A 21 2.62 -9.43 -15.19
CA GLY A 21 3.57 -10.40 -15.75
C GLY A 21 4.74 -10.77 -14.83
N GLY A 22 4.83 -10.17 -13.63
CA GLY A 22 5.84 -10.47 -12.62
C GLY A 22 5.24 -10.92 -11.29
N ALA A 23 5.96 -11.78 -10.55
CA ALA A 23 5.58 -12.14 -9.18
C ALA A 23 6.17 -11.16 -8.13
N TYR A 24 6.88 -10.12 -8.57
CA TYR A 24 7.54 -9.15 -7.71
C TYR A 24 6.59 -8.04 -7.26
N GLY A 25 6.75 -7.61 -6.00
CA GLY A 25 6.01 -6.49 -5.42
C GLY A 25 6.84 -5.21 -5.32
N LEU A 26 6.19 -4.14 -4.88
CA LEU A 26 6.84 -2.86 -4.62
C LEU A 26 7.55 -2.87 -3.26
N LYS A 27 8.72 -2.22 -3.18
CA LYS A 27 9.51 -2.06 -1.95
C LYS A 27 9.59 -0.58 -1.57
N ILE A 28 9.17 -0.23 -0.34
CA ILE A 28 9.42 1.10 0.22
C ILE A 28 10.72 1.07 1.03
N THR A 29 11.61 2.03 0.77
CA THR A 29 12.89 2.22 1.46
C THR A 29 13.09 3.69 1.79
N LYS A 30 13.86 3.97 2.85
CA LYS A 30 14.39 5.32 3.07
C LYS A 30 15.38 5.70 1.96
N PRO A 31 15.54 7.00 1.64
CA PRO A 31 16.58 7.46 0.72
C PRO A 31 17.99 7.02 1.17
N GLY A 32 18.87 6.72 0.20
CA GLY A 32 20.25 6.27 0.43
C GLY A 32 20.50 4.81 0.07
N LEU A 33 21.78 4.42 -0.04
CA LEU A 33 22.17 3.05 -0.36
C LEU A 33 21.98 2.12 0.87
N PHE A 34 21.47 0.91 0.63
CA PHE A 34 21.37 -0.21 1.60
C PHE A 34 20.46 0.01 2.81
N LYS A 35 19.34 0.72 2.67
CA LYS A 35 18.33 0.79 3.74
C LYS A 35 17.37 -0.40 3.71
N SER A 36 17.03 -0.88 4.90
CA SER A 36 16.01 -1.90 5.13
C SER A 36 14.66 -1.43 4.58
N SER A 37 13.85 -2.38 4.12
CA SER A 37 12.50 -2.07 3.67
C SER A 37 11.62 -1.71 4.86
N LEU A 38 10.68 -0.79 4.64
CA LEU A 38 9.59 -0.52 5.59
C LEU A 38 8.55 -1.66 5.63
N GLY A 39 8.69 -2.69 4.79
CA GLY A 39 7.85 -3.90 4.82
C GLY A 39 6.93 -4.03 3.61
N LYS A 40 5.92 -4.88 3.76
CA LYS A 40 4.98 -5.22 2.69
C LYS A 40 3.96 -4.10 2.49
N ILE A 41 3.83 -3.64 1.25
CA ILE A 41 2.79 -2.69 0.84
C ILE A 41 1.50 -3.45 0.56
N ARG A 42 0.38 -2.88 0.99
CA ARG A 42 -0.97 -3.29 0.63
C ARG A 42 -1.71 -2.13 -0.01
N VAL A 43 -2.79 -2.42 -0.73
CA VAL A 43 -3.67 -1.40 -1.30
C VAL A 43 -5.11 -1.64 -0.90
N ALA A 44 -5.82 -0.57 -0.58
CA ALA A 44 -7.26 -0.54 -0.49
C ALA A 44 -7.83 0.08 -1.76
N VAL A 45 -8.92 -0.49 -2.27
CA VAL A 45 -9.56 -0.07 -3.53
C VAL A 45 -10.99 0.36 -3.27
N CYS A 46 -11.35 1.54 -3.77
CA CYS A 46 -12.73 1.99 -3.75
C CYS A 46 -13.52 1.20 -4.80
N PRO A 47 -14.57 0.45 -4.41
CA PRO A 47 -15.35 -0.35 -5.36
C PRO A 47 -16.21 0.50 -6.29
N LYS A 48 -16.41 1.79 -5.99
CA LYS A 48 -17.22 2.70 -6.81
C LYS A 48 -16.42 3.45 -7.87
N CYS A 49 -15.25 3.98 -7.52
CA CYS A 49 -14.49 4.88 -8.40
C CYS A 49 -13.07 4.40 -8.70
N GLY A 50 -12.65 3.25 -8.17
CA GLY A 50 -11.31 2.70 -8.40
C GLY A 50 -10.17 3.45 -7.71
N TYR A 51 -10.44 4.44 -6.85
CA TYR A 51 -9.40 5.12 -6.07
C TYR A 51 -8.58 4.10 -5.26
N LEU A 52 -7.25 4.25 -5.33
CA LEU A 52 -6.29 3.40 -4.65
C LEU A 52 -5.69 4.14 -3.47
N GLU A 53 -5.64 3.47 -2.33
CA GLU A 53 -4.93 3.94 -1.15
C GLU A 53 -3.90 2.90 -0.72
N PHE A 54 -2.63 3.22 -0.91
CA PHE A 54 -1.51 2.36 -0.51
C PHE A 54 -1.16 2.57 0.96
N TYR A 55 -0.80 1.49 1.65
CA TYR A 55 -0.44 1.55 3.06
C TYR A 55 0.54 0.44 3.42
N LEU A 56 1.27 0.67 4.51
CA LEU A 56 2.07 -0.35 5.18
C LEU A 56 1.22 -1.03 6.25
N GLU A 57 1.32 -2.35 6.33
CA GLU A 57 0.63 -3.15 7.34
C GLU A 57 1.30 -3.00 8.72
N ASP A 58 2.63 -2.91 8.73
CA ASP A 58 3.45 -2.68 9.92
C ASP A 58 4.08 -1.28 9.85
N THR A 59 3.78 -0.44 10.85
CA THR A 59 4.29 0.94 10.95
C THR A 59 5.46 1.07 11.94
N SER A 60 5.89 -0.01 12.60
CA SER A 60 6.91 0.03 13.65
C SER A 60 8.24 0.64 13.18
N LYS A 61 8.58 0.49 11.89
CA LYS A 61 9.83 0.96 11.29
C LYS A 61 9.77 2.39 10.73
N ILE A 62 8.62 3.05 10.81
CA ILE A 62 8.44 4.42 10.33
C ILE A 62 8.98 5.38 11.39
N GLY A 63 9.89 6.28 11.00
CA GLY A 63 10.45 7.31 11.88
C GLY A 63 11.74 6.93 12.62
N GLU A 64 12.22 5.68 12.51
CA GLU A 64 13.61 5.31 12.80
C GLU A 64 14.62 6.05 11.89
#